data_AF-A0A840XK72-F1
#
_entry.id   AF-A0A840XK72-F1
#
_cell.length_a   1.000
_cell.length_b   1.000
_cell.length_c   1.000
_cell.angle_alpha   90.00
_cell.angle_beta   90.00
_cell.angle_gamma   90.00
#
_symmetry.space_group_name_H-M   'P 1'
#
loop_
_entity.id
_entity.type
_entity.pdbx_description
1 polymer ?
#
loop_
_entity_poly.entity_id
_entity_poly.type
_entity_poly.pdbx_seq_one_letter_code
_entity_poly.pdbx_strand_id
1 'polypeptide(L)'
;MRSADARITLIDGRSGSGKTTYATALARRTGAQLLSLDDVYPGWDGLEAAEAHVLEHVLRALAAGRPPRWRSWNWVDARPGAWHDLDPHRALIIEGCGAISSAARALADHAIWVELADDVERRRRAIARDGEAFARQWERWARQEEWHALRHDPRGTADEVVTPG
;
A
#
# COMPACT_ATOMS: atom_id res chain seq x y z
N MET A 1 -0.31 30.01 8.74
CA MET A 1 0.87 29.16 8.89
C MET A 1 0.35 27.73 8.98
N ARG A 2 0.47 26.92 7.92
CA ARG A 2 0.14 25.49 8.04
C ARG A 2 1.07 24.93 9.13
N SER A 3 0.47 24.41 10.21
CA SER A 3 1.16 23.49 11.10
C SER A 3 1.75 22.37 10.23
N ALA A 4 2.91 21.81 10.59
CA ALA A 4 3.60 20.83 9.76
C ALA A 4 2.69 19.59 9.52
N ASP A 5 1.91 19.61 8.45
CA ASP A 5 1.12 18.48 7.99
C ASP A 5 2.14 17.37 7.65
N ALA A 6 2.00 16.20 8.29
CA ALA A 6 2.84 15.05 7.99
C ALA A 6 2.78 14.75 6.49
N ARG A 7 3.93 14.76 5.80
CA ARG A 7 3.95 14.44 4.37
C ARG A 7 3.52 12.99 4.14
N ILE A 8 2.54 12.79 3.27
CA ILE A 8 2.00 11.49 2.89
C ILE A 8 2.57 11.09 1.53
N THR A 9 3.18 9.90 1.47
CA THR A 9 3.67 9.30 0.22
C THR A 9 3.02 7.95 0.02
N LEU A 10 2.38 7.77 -1.13
CA LEU A 10 1.81 6.48 -1.56
C LEU A 10 2.82 5.76 -2.45
N ILE A 11 3.01 4.46 -2.23
CA ILE A 11 3.88 3.61 -3.05
C ILE A 11 3.10 2.37 -3.47
N ASP A 12 2.67 2.34 -4.72
CA ASP A 12 1.95 1.20 -5.30
C ASP A 12 2.83 0.49 -6.33
N GLY A 13 2.41 -0.70 -6.71
CA GLY A 13 3.07 -1.59 -7.64
C GLY A 13 2.50 -2.98 -7.50
N ARG A 14 2.38 -3.71 -8.61
CA ARG A 14 1.86 -5.07 -8.56
C ARG A 14 2.73 -5.99 -7.71
N SER A 15 2.16 -7.11 -7.27
CA SER A 15 2.88 -8.17 -6.53
C SER A 15 4.16 -8.56 -7.28
N GLY A 16 5.26 -8.68 -6.54
CA GLY A 16 6.57 -8.98 -7.12
C GLY A 16 7.33 -7.80 -7.76
N SER A 17 6.78 -6.57 -7.77
CA SER A 17 7.46 -5.42 -8.39
C SER A 17 8.65 -4.87 -7.60
N GLY A 18 8.78 -5.22 -6.31
CA GLY A 18 9.82 -4.70 -5.43
C GLY A 18 9.43 -3.46 -4.62
N LYS A 19 8.14 -3.06 -4.63
CA LYS A 19 7.63 -1.91 -3.86
C LYS A 19 7.98 -1.94 -2.37
N THR A 20 7.86 -3.08 -1.71
CA THR A 20 8.15 -3.20 -0.27
C THR A 20 9.63 -2.92 0.03
N THR A 21 10.53 -3.41 -0.81
CA THR A 21 11.97 -3.11 -0.72
C THR A 21 12.24 -1.62 -0.92
N TYR A 22 11.66 -1.03 -1.96
CA TYR A 22 11.80 0.40 -2.26
C TYR A 22 11.27 1.28 -1.12
N ALA A 23 10.05 1.00 -0.64
CA ALA A 23 9.38 1.72 0.43
C ALA A 23 10.15 1.62 1.76
N THR A 24 10.63 0.42 2.11
CA THR A 24 11.46 0.20 3.30
C THR A 24 12.76 1.01 3.22
N ALA A 25 13.43 0.99 2.07
CA ALA A 25 14.65 1.77 1.89
C ALA A 25 14.39 3.27 1.98
N LEU A 26 13.29 3.76 1.38
CA LEU A 26 12.90 5.17 1.46
C LEU A 26 12.56 5.58 2.90
N ALA A 27 11.74 4.81 3.60
CA ALA A 27 11.38 5.07 5.00
C ALA A 27 12.61 5.14 5.92
N ARG A 28 13.57 4.22 5.74
CA ARG A 28 14.84 4.24 6.48
C ARG A 28 15.66 5.50 6.21
N ARG A 29 15.74 5.95 4.95
CA ARG A 29 16.48 7.17 4.59
C ARG A 29 15.83 8.45 5.09
N THR A 30 14.50 8.51 5.12
CA THR A 30 13.74 9.73 5.46
C THR A 30 13.32 9.78 6.93
N GLY A 31 13.34 8.66 7.65
CA GLY A 31 12.79 8.54 9.00
C GLY A 31 11.26 8.52 9.07
N ALA A 32 10.59 8.37 7.92
CA ALA A 32 9.13 8.30 7.84
C ALA A 32 8.58 7.02 8.50
N GLN A 33 7.34 7.11 9.00
CA GLN A 33 6.55 5.94 9.37
C GLN A 33 6.22 5.14 8.10
N LEU A 34 6.17 3.81 8.20
CA LEU A 34 5.81 2.93 7.10
C LEU A 34 4.59 2.10 7.48
N LEU A 35 3.53 2.20 6.67
CA LEU A 35 2.35 1.35 6.74
C LEU A 35 2.35 0.43 5.52
N SER A 36 2.49 -0.87 5.75
CA SER A 36 2.33 -1.89 4.71
C SER A 36 0.88 -2.35 4.65
N LEU A 37 0.28 -2.37 3.45
CA LEU A 37 -1.07 -2.93 3.28
C LEU A 37 -1.09 -4.46 3.43
N ASP A 38 0.05 -5.15 3.33
CA ASP A 38 0.16 -6.60 3.59
C ASP A 38 -0.32 -6.93 5.03
N ASP A 39 -0.16 -5.99 5.97
CA ASP A 39 -0.66 -6.10 7.35
C ASP A 39 -2.15 -5.75 7.50
N VAL A 40 -2.77 -5.14 6.49
CA VAL A 40 -4.14 -4.58 6.55
C VAL A 40 -5.16 -5.45 5.82
N TYR A 41 -4.78 -6.11 4.71
CA TYR A 41 -5.74 -6.84 3.88
C TYR A 41 -6.55 -7.87 4.67
N PRO A 42 -7.89 -7.76 4.70
CA PRO A 42 -8.73 -8.76 5.33
C PRO A 42 -8.83 -10.03 4.46
N GLY A 43 -7.76 -10.81 4.43
CA GLY A 43 -7.65 -12.04 3.66
C GLY A 43 -7.41 -11.81 2.17
N TRP A 44 -7.54 -12.89 1.40
CA TRP A 44 -7.17 -12.93 -0.01
C TRP A 44 -8.06 -12.13 -0.96
N ASP A 45 -9.24 -11.68 -0.53
CA ASP A 45 -10.12 -10.75 -1.29
C ASP A 45 -10.07 -9.32 -0.71
N GLY A 46 -9.04 -9.03 0.09
CA GLY A 46 -9.02 -7.86 0.96
C GLY A 46 -8.58 -6.56 0.30
N LEU A 47 -8.25 -6.51 -1.00
CA LEU A 47 -7.60 -5.34 -1.60
C LEU A 47 -8.45 -4.07 -1.47
N GLU A 48 -9.68 -4.08 -1.99
CA GLU A 48 -10.60 -2.92 -1.92
C GLU A 48 -10.95 -2.57 -0.46
N ALA A 49 -11.07 -3.59 0.41
CA ALA A 49 -11.37 -3.39 1.82
C ALA A 49 -10.21 -2.70 2.57
N ALA A 50 -8.95 -3.05 2.26
CA ALA A 50 -7.79 -2.38 2.83
C ALA A 50 -7.64 -0.94 2.33
N GLU A 51 -7.89 -0.72 1.03
CA GLU A 51 -7.93 0.64 0.46
C GLU A 51 -8.96 1.50 1.20
N ALA A 52 -10.19 1.03 1.32
CA ALA A 52 -11.26 1.74 2.02
C ALA A 52 -10.91 1.99 3.51
N HIS A 53 -10.31 1.01 4.17
CA HIS A 53 -9.88 1.11 5.57
C HIS A 53 -8.82 2.21 5.76
N VAL A 54 -7.78 2.23 4.91
CA VAL A 54 -6.71 3.23 4.98
C VAL A 54 -7.22 4.61 4.59
N LEU A 55 -8.06 4.71 3.56
CA LEU A 55 -8.68 5.97 3.17
C LEU A 55 -9.46 6.59 4.33
N GLU A 56 -10.26 5.81 5.05
CA GLU A 56 -11.11 6.31 6.12
C GLU A 56 -10.34 6.58 7.43
N HIS A 57 -9.57 5.60 7.90
CA HIS A 57 -8.99 5.65 9.24
C HIS A 57 -7.60 6.29 9.30
N VAL A 58 -6.94 6.48 8.16
CA VAL A 58 -5.63 7.11 8.08
C VAL A 58 -5.71 8.42 7.31
N LEU A 59 -6.03 8.38 6.01
CA LEU A 59 -5.93 9.56 5.14
C LEU A 59 -6.98 10.62 5.48
N ARG A 60 -8.26 10.26 5.57
CA ARG A 60 -9.33 11.18 5.98
C ARG A 60 -9.24 11.58 7.46
N ALA A 61 -8.68 10.72 8.31
CA ALA A 61 -8.41 11.08 9.70
C ALA A 61 -7.37 12.20 9.78
N LEU A 62 -6.23 12.03 9.10
CA LEU A 62 -5.19 13.06 8.99
C LEU A 62 -5.72 14.36 8.39
N ALA A 63 -6.44 14.30 7.26
CA ALA A 63 -7.02 15.47 6.61
C ALA A 63 -8.02 16.22 7.50
N ALA A 64 -8.69 15.52 8.42
CA ALA A 64 -9.62 16.09 9.39
C ALA A 64 -8.95 16.49 10.73
N GLY A 65 -7.62 16.40 10.85
CA GLY A 65 -6.91 16.68 12.10
C GLY A 65 -7.19 15.69 13.23
N ARG A 66 -7.65 14.47 12.90
CA ARG A 66 -7.92 13.40 13.86
C ARG A 66 -6.74 12.43 13.95
N PRO A 67 -6.50 11.80 15.11
CA PRO A 67 -5.45 10.79 15.24
C PRO A 67 -5.62 9.63 14.24
N PRO A 68 -4.66 9.38 13.35
CA PRO A 68 -4.70 8.27 12.41
C PRO A 68 -4.41 6.95 13.12
N ARG A 69 -5.12 5.91 12.71
CA ARG A 69 -4.88 4.55 13.18
C ARG A 69 -5.29 3.54 12.12
N TRP A 70 -4.73 2.35 12.17
CA TRP A 70 -5.08 1.26 11.28
C TRP A 70 -5.27 -0.03 12.05
N ARG A 71 -5.92 -1.02 11.44
CA ARG A 71 -6.20 -2.30 12.08
C ARG A 71 -5.50 -3.39 11.29
N SER A 72 -4.71 -4.20 11.99
CA SER A 72 -4.04 -5.34 11.36
C SER A 72 -5.03 -6.44 11.01
N TRP A 73 -4.64 -7.32 10.10
CA TRP A 73 -5.33 -8.58 9.83
C TRP A 73 -4.50 -9.75 10.36
N ASN A 74 -5.13 -10.64 11.12
CA ASN A 74 -4.50 -11.90 11.51
C ASN A 74 -4.75 -12.94 10.41
N TRP A 75 -3.71 -13.16 9.59
CA TRP A 75 -3.72 -14.14 8.50
C TRP A 75 -3.83 -15.60 8.97
N VAL A 76 -3.39 -15.92 10.19
CA VAL A 76 -3.44 -17.28 10.74
C VAL A 76 -4.87 -17.65 11.12
N ASP A 77 -5.56 -16.75 11.84
CA ASP A 77 -6.92 -16.98 12.34
C ASP A 77 -8.02 -16.46 11.39
N ALA A 78 -7.63 -15.83 10.27
CA ALA A 78 -8.52 -15.16 9.33
C ALA A 78 -9.53 -14.21 10.02
N ARG A 79 -9.03 -13.32 10.89
CA ARG A 79 -9.86 -12.38 11.64
C ARG A 79 -9.18 -11.02 11.82
N PRO A 80 -9.96 -9.96 12.12
CA PRO A 80 -9.39 -8.66 12.43
C PRO A 80 -8.45 -8.73 13.65
N GLY A 81 -7.27 -8.13 13.49
CA GLY A 81 -6.23 -7.99 14.50
C GLY A 81 -6.39 -6.74 15.37
N ALA A 82 -5.25 -6.27 15.88
CA ALA A 82 -5.17 -5.13 16.79
C ALA A 82 -5.24 -3.79 16.04
N TRP A 83 -5.63 -2.73 16.75
CA TRP A 83 -5.47 -1.36 16.28
C TRP A 83 -4.06 -0.88 16.57
N HIS A 84 -3.52 -0.10 15.64
CA HIS A 84 -2.19 0.50 15.71
C HIS A 84 -2.33 2.00 15.43
N ASP A 85 -1.81 2.82 16.34
CA ASP A 85 -1.80 4.28 16.18
C ASP A 85 -0.61 4.72 15.33
N LEU A 86 -0.79 5.81 14.58
CA LEU A 86 0.25 6.51 13.84
C LEU A 86 0.44 7.91 14.43
N ASP A 87 1.67 8.40 14.43
CA ASP A 87 1.96 9.78 14.84
C ASP A 87 1.49 10.75 13.75
N PRO A 88 0.52 11.64 14.01
CA PRO A 88 -0.01 12.57 13.00
C PRO A 88 0.98 13.67 12.58
N HIS A 89 2.11 13.82 13.27
CA HIS A 89 3.11 14.86 13.01
C HIS A 89 4.35 14.33 12.29
N ARG A 90 4.43 13.03 12.04
CA ARG A 90 5.55 12.40 11.32
C ARG A 90 5.14 11.98 9.93
N ALA A 91 6.02 12.25 8.95
CA ALA A 91 5.83 11.79 7.57
C ALA A 91 5.48 10.30 7.51
N LEU A 92 4.60 9.94 6.58
CA LEU A 92 4.02 8.62 6.44
C LEU A 92 4.18 8.12 4.99
N ILE A 93 4.72 6.92 4.86
CA ILE A 93 4.72 6.15 3.63
C ILE A 93 3.68 5.04 3.78
N ILE A 94 2.78 4.92 2.80
CA ILE A 94 1.82 3.82 2.69
C ILE A 94 2.19 3.03 1.46
N GLU A 95 2.47 1.75 1.62
CA GLU A 95 2.89 0.88 0.51
C GLU A 95 2.01 -0.36 0.39
N GLY A 96 1.71 -0.77 -0.83
CA GLY A 96 0.93 -1.97 -1.10
C GLY A 96 0.18 -1.90 -2.42
N CYS A 97 -0.33 -3.04 -2.88
CA CYS A 97 -1.24 -3.10 -4.01
C CYS A 97 -2.56 -2.43 -3.61
N GLY A 98 -2.96 -1.37 -4.31
CA GLY A 98 -4.13 -0.60 -3.90
C GLY A 98 -3.80 0.67 -3.10
N ALA A 99 -2.53 0.94 -2.83
CA ALA A 99 -2.13 2.14 -2.10
C ALA A 99 -2.44 3.43 -2.87
N ILE A 100 -2.38 3.40 -4.21
CA ILE A 100 -2.77 4.54 -5.07
C ILE A 100 -4.17 4.27 -5.61
N SER A 101 -5.17 4.85 -4.96
CA SER A 101 -6.51 5.04 -5.54
C SER A 101 -6.78 6.51 -5.81
N SER A 102 -7.78 6.81 -6.63
CA SER A 102 -8.14 8.20 -6.95
C SER A 102 -8.45 9.03 -5.70
N ALA A 103 -9.14 8.45 -4.72
CA ALA A 103 -9.47 9.10 -3.46
C ALA A 103 -8.24 9.23 -2.54
N ALA A 104 -7.38 8.20 -2.47
CA ALA A 104 -6.15 8.27 -1.70
C ALA A 104 -5.17 9.31 -2.28
N ARG A 105 -5.01 9.33 -3.61
CA ARG A 105 -4.16 10.28 -4.34
C ARG A 105 -4.56 11.73 -4.08
N ALA A 106 -5.85 12.03 -3.97
CA ALA A 106 -6.33 13.38 -3.67
C ALA A 106 -5.95 13.89 -2.26
N LEU A 107 -5.57 12.98 -1.36
CA LEU A 107 -5.18 13.29 0.03
C LEU A 107 -3.67 13.13 0.28
N ALA A 108 -2.90 12.69 -0.72
CA ALA A 108 -1.46 12.47 -0.60
C ALA A 108 -0.64 13.58 -1.25
N ASP A 109 0.54 13.85 -0.68
CA ASP A 109 1.49 14.83 -1.23
C ASP A 109 2.30 14.27 -2.39
N HIS A 110 2.50 12.95 -2.42
CA HIS A 110 3.29 12.28 -3.45
C HIS A 110 2.81 10.84 -3.69
N ALA A 111 2.88 10.38 -4.95
CA ALA A 111 2.55 9.03 -5.34
C ALA A 111 3.62 8.43 -6.25
N ILE A 112 4.06 7.21 -5.95
CA ILE A 112 5.11 6.50 -6.68
C ILE A 112 4.56 5.15 -7.13
N TRP A 113 4.71 4.86 -8.42
CA TRP A 113 4.46 3.53 -8.98
C TRP A 113 5.78 2.79 -9.17
N VAL A 114 5.91 1.62 -8.56
CA VAL A 114 7.06 0.73 -8.74
C VAL A 114 6.74 -0.29 -9.82
N GLU A 115 7.35 -0.07 -10.98
CA GLU A 115 7.12 -0.79 -12.22
C GLU A 115 8.06 -2.00 -12.37
N LEU A 116 7.48 -3.15 -12.70
CA LEU A 116 8.20 -4.29 -13.23
C LEU A 116 7.29 -4.96 -14.27
N ALA A 117 7.49 -4.59 -15.54
CA ALA A 117 6.58 -4.95 -16.62
C ALA A 117 6.54 -6.46 -16.93
N ASP A 118 7.56 -7.23 -16.52
CA ASP A 118 7.63 -8.66 -16.76
C ASP A 118 6.78 -9.43 -15.74
N ASP A 119 5.60 -9.89 -16.18
CA ASP A 119 4.66 -10.66 -15.37
C ASP A 119 5.21 -12.02 -14.93
N VAL A 120 6.05 -12.67 -15.75
CA VAL A 120 6.68 -13.95 -15.39
C VAL A 120 7.66 -13.73 -14.25
N GLU A 121 8.48 -12.68 -14.36
CA GLU A 121 9.44 -12.33 -13.32
C GLU A 121 8.75 -11.85 -12.03
N ARG A 122 7.69 -11.03 -12.12
CA ARG A 122 6.88 -10.64 -10.96
C ARG A 122 6.34 -11.86 -10.22
N ARG A 123 5.74 -12.81 -10.96
CA ARG A 123 5.20 -14.05 -10.37
C ARG A 123 6.30 -14.87 -9.71
N ARG A 124 7.44 -15.04 -10.38
CA ARG A 124 8.60 -15.75 -9.83
C ARG A 124 9.06 -15.13 -8.51
N ARG A 125 9.23 -13.81 -8.48
CA ARG A 125 9.65 -13.06 -7.28
C ARG A 125 8.65 -13.19 -6.14
N ALA A 126 7.36 -13.02 -6.41
CA ALA A 126 6.33 -13.08 -5.39
C ALA A 126 6.22 -14.49 -4.77
N ILE A 127 6.23 -15.54 -5.60
CA ILE A 127 6.22 -16.93 -5.10
C ILE A 127 7.51 -17.26 -4.33
N ALA A 128 8.67 -16.78 -4.78
CA ALA A 128 9.92 -16.98 -4.05
C ALA A 128 9.91 -16.31 -2.66
N ARG A 129 9.20 -15.19 -2.52
CA ARG A 129 9.02 -14.46 -1.24
C ARG A 129 8.02 -15.15 -0.31
N ASP A 130 6.81 -15.41 -0.82
CA ASP A 130 5.63 -15.76 -0.01
C ASP A 130 5.26 -17.26 -0.06
N GLY A 131 6.00 -18.03 -0.85
CA GLY A 131 5.91 -19.48 -0.92
C GLY A 131 4.61 -20.00 -1.57
N GLU A 132 4.36 -21.29 -1.33
CA GLU A 132 3.25 -22.00 -1.98
C GLU A 132 1.86 -21.49 -1.59
N ALA A 133 1.71 -20.97 -0.37
CA ALA A 133 0.42 -20.45 0.09
C ALA A 133 -0.05 -19.30 -0.79
N PHE A 134 0.87 -18.38 -1.13
CA PHE A 134 0.62 -17.30 -2.08
C PHE A 134 0.49 -17.81 -3.52
N ALA A 135 1.30 -18.79 -3.93
CA ALA A 135 1.21 -19.37 -5.28
C ALA A 135 -0.19 -19.92 -5.59
N ARG A 136 -0.85 -20.54 -4.60
CA ARG A 136 -2.24 -21.03 -4.71
C ARG A 136 -3.29 -19.92 -4.89
N GLN A 137 -2.96 -18.69 -4.50
CA GLN A 137 -3.87 -17.53 -4.54
C GLN A 137 -3.47 -16.52 -5.63
N TRP A 138 -2.43 -16.79 -6.41
CA TRP A 138 -1.90 -15.88 -7.42
C TRP A 138 -2.97 -15.30 -8.35
N GLU A 139 -3.76 -16.16 -8.98
CA GLU A 139 -4.79 -15.71 -9.94
C GLU A 139 -5.89 -14.90 -9.26
N ARG A 140 -6.28 -15.28 -8.05
CA ARG A 140 -7.28 -14.57 -7.24
C ARG A 140 -6.80 -13.17 -6.88
N TRP A 141 -5.53 -13.05 -6.50
CA TRP A 141 -4.92 -11.77 -6.17
C TRP A 141 -4.70 -10.90 -7.41
N ALA A 142 -4.12 -11.46 -8.47
CA ALA A 142 -3.85 -10.76 -9.73
C ALA A 142 -5.12 -10.14 -10.34
N ARG A 143 -6.27 -10.83 -10.25
CA ARG A 143 -7.55 -10.28 -10.68
C ARG A 143 -7.95 -9.02 -9.90
N GLN A 144 -7.68 -8.95 -8.61
CA GLN A 144 -7.95 -7.73 -7.83
C GLN A 144 -7.01 -6.59 -8.22
N GLU A 145 -5.74 -6.88 -8.48
CA GLU A 145 -4.79 -5.87 -9.00
C GLU A 145 -5.26 -5.30 -10.33
N GLU A 146 -5.79 -6.14 -11.23
CA GLU A 146 -6.35 -5.73 -12.51
C GLU A 146 -7.59 -4.84 -12.34
N TRP A 147 -8.53 -5.23 -11.46
CA TRP A 147 -9.69 -4.41 -11.14
C TRP A 147 -9.31 -3.05 -10.57
N HIS A 148 -8.34 -3.03 -9.64
CA HIS A 148 -7.79 -1.80 -9.09
C HIS A 148 -7.18 -0.92 -10.18
N ALA A 149 -6.36 -1.50 -11.05
CA ALA A 149 -5.72 -0.77 -12.14
C ALA A 149 -6.74 -0.16 -13.11
N LEU A 150 -7.77 -0.92 -13.50
CA LEU A 150 -8.84 -0.44 -14.37
C LEU A 150 -9.65 0.70 -13.75
N ARG A 151 -9.87 0.64 -12.43
CA ARG A 151 -10.71 1.61 -11.72
C ARG A 151 -9.97 2.91 -11.38
N HIS A 152 -8.69 2.82 -11.08
CA HIS A 152 -7.94 3.93 -10.48
C HIS A 152 -6.77 4.43 -11.31
N ASP A 153 -6.32 3.69 -12.32
CA ASP A 153 -5.10 3.98 -13.10
C ASP A 153 -3.93 4.44 -12.19
N PRO A 154 -3.50 3.60 -11.23
CA PRO A 154 -2.49 3.98 -10.23
C PRO A 154 -1.16 4.38 -10.88
N ARG A 155 -0.83 3.77 -12.02
CA ARG A 155 0.37 4.10 -12.79
C ARG A 155 0.23 5.47 -13.47
N GLY A 156 -0.90 5.76 -14.11
CA GLY A 156 -1.13 7.04 -14.79
C GLY A 156 -1.34 8.23 -13.85
N THR A 157 -1.72 7.97 -12.59
CA THR A 157 -1.95 8.98 -11.56
C THR A 157 -0.77 9.17 -10.59
N ALA A 158 0.28 8.35 -10.72
CA ALA A 158 1.52 8.51 -9.97
C ALA A 158 2.32 9.73 -10.46
N ASP A 159 3.01 10.40 -9.54
CA ASP A 159 3.92 11.50 -9.85
C ASP A 159 5.24 10.97 -10.42
N GLU A 160 5.64 9.77 -9.97
CA GLU A 160 6.87 9.11 -10.38
C GLU A 160 6.64 7.63 -10.71
N VAL A 161 7.31 7.15 -11.74
CA VAL A 161 7.42 5.72 -12.07
C VAL A 161 8.87 5.32 -11.86
N VAL A 162 9.11 4.33 -11.00
CA VAL A 162 10.46 3.82 -10.71
C VAL A 162 10.54 2.34 -11.03
N THR A 163 11.70 1.87 -11.49
CA THR A 163 11.97 0.44 -11.65
C THR A 163 12.79 -0.06 -10.45
N PRO A 164 12.56 -1.29 -9.97
CA PRO A 164 13.43 -1.89 -8.97
C PRO A 164 14.86 -1.98 -9.53
N GLY A 165 15.83 -1.55 -8.72
CA GLY A 165 17.27 -1.72 -9.01
C GLY A 165 17.77 -3.14 -8.77
#